data_AF-A0A7C9BUM3-F1
#
_entry.id   AF-A0A7C9BUM3-F1
#
_cell.length_a   1.000
_cell.length_b   1.000
_cell.length_c   1.000
_cell.angle_alpha   90.00
_cell.angle_beta   90.00
_cell.angle_gamma   90.00
#
_symmetry.space_group_name_H-M   'P 1'
#
loop_
_entity.id
_entity.type
_entity.pdbx_description
1 polymer ?
#
loop_
_entity_poly.entity_id
_entity_poly.type
_entity_poly.pdbx_seq_one_letter_code
_entity_poly.pdbx_strand_id
1 'polypeptide(L)'
;MIRSKYTDEFSNRPILRSKIVKIKLSPPSPRNRNLWILRFYGRDEHQNEKVLGSWFYTTDRKRKDDLYGIMKLIPKDNNLSVIGPTC
;
A
#
# COMPACT_ATOMS: atom_id res chain seq x y z
N MET A 1 -5.49 5.13 -11.83
CA MET A 1 -4.50 5.26 -10.73
C MET A 1 -5.25 5.27 -9.40
N ILE A 2 -4.67 4.75 -8.32
CA ILE A 2 -5.18 4.92 -6.96
C ILE A 2 -4.48 6.10 -6.28
N ARG A 3 -5.21 6.82 -5.44
CA ARG A 3 -4.73 7.95 -4.64
C ARG A 3 -5.19 7.77 -3.20
N SER A 4 -4.35 8.16 -2.25
CA SER A 4 -4.74 8.26 -0.85
C SER A 4 -5.85 9.28 -0.74
N LYS A 5 -6.93 8.98 -0.02
CA LYS A 5 -7.97 9.97 0.26
C LYS A 5 -7.53 11.01 1.30
N TYR A 6 -6.44 10.71 2.00
CA TYR A 6 -5.82 11.59 2.96
C TYR A 6 -4.65 12.34 2.32
N THR A 7 -4.74 13.66 2.31
CA THR A 7 -3.64 14.58 2.03
C THR A 7 -2.85 14.81 3.32
N ASP A 8 -2.19 13.76 3.79
CA ASP A 8 -1.29 13.85 4.94
C ASP A 8 0.01 14.58 4.55
N GLU A 9 0.75 15.06 5.54
CA GLU A 9 2.08 15.71 5.39
C GLU A 9 3.10 14.87 4.59
N PHE A 10 2.87 13.56 4.46
CA PHE A 10 3.75 12.63 3.74
C PHE A 10 3.57 12.61 2.22
N SER A 11 2.58 13.34 1.68
CA SER A 11 2.37 13.49 0.23
C SER A 11 2.38 12.15 -0.54
N ASN A 12 1.50 11.24 -0.13
CA ASN A 12 1.38 9.88 -0.68
C ASN A 12 1.21 9.92 -2.21
N ARG A 13 2.23 9.46 -2.95
CA ARG A 13 2.25 9.52 -4.42
C ARG A 13 1.22 8.57 -5.04
N PRO A 14 0.50 8.97 -6.10
CA PRO A 14 -0.43 8.09 -6.80
C PRO A 14 0.25 6.81 -7.32
N ILE A 15 -0.46 5.69 -7.30
CA ILE A 15 0.06 4.39 -7.77
C ILE A 15 -0.82 3.86 -8.89
N LEU A 16 -0.21 3.26 -9.92
CA LEU A 16 -0.97 2.70 -11.03
C LEU A 16 -1.58 1.35 -10.62
N ARG A 17 -2.92 1.30 -10.52
CA ARG A 17 -3.67 0.13 -10.04
C ARG A 17 -3.32 -1.17 -10.78
N SER A 18 -3.10 -1.10 -12.09
CA SER A 18 -2.82 -2.27 -12.93
C SER A 18 -1.46 -2.89 -12.65
N LYS A 19 -0.54 -2.16 -12.01
CA LYS A 19 0.78 -2.69 -11.63
C LYS A 19 0.75 -3.38 -10.27
N ILE A 20 -0.29 -3.18 -9.47
CA ILE A 20 -0.34 -3.70 -8.10
C ILE A 20 -0.72 -5.18 -8.14
N VAL A 21 0.17 -6.01 -7.61
CA VAL A 21 -0.05 -7.46 -7.42
C VAL A 21 -0.15 -7.83 -5.94
N LYS A 22 0.33 -6.97 -5.04
CA LYS A 22 0.33 -7.23 -3.60
C LYS A 22 0.37 -5.93 -2.81
N ILE A 23 -0.31 -5.93 -1.67
CA ILE A 23 -0.28 -4.84 -0.70
C ILE A 23 0.10 -5.42 0.67
N LYS A 24 1.09 -4.83 1.33
CA LYS A 24 1.52 -5.25 2.67
C LYS A 24 1.24 -4.18 3.69
N LEU A 25 0.56 -4.55 4.77
CA LEU A 25 0.49 -3.75 5.99
C LEU A 25 1.83 -3.90 6.70
N SER A 26 2.70 -2.92 6.53
CA SER A 26 4.02 -2.98 7.15
C SER A 26 3.95 -2.46 8.60
N PRO A 27 4.78 -3.00 9.51
CA PRO A 27 4.96 -2.41 10.82
C PRO A 27 5.49 -0.97 10.70
N PRO A 28 5.43 -0.17 11.78
CA PRO A 28 5.91 1.20 11.74
C PRO A 28 7.36 1.32 11.28
N SER A 29 7.70 2.45 10.66
CA SER A 29 9.07 2.69 10.20
C SER A 29 10.06 2.60 11.38
N PRO A 30 11.22 1.94 11.23
CA PRO A 30 12.26 1.99 12.25
C PRO A 30 12.72 3.42 12.57
N ARG A 31 12.62 4.31 11.57
CA ARG A 31 12.99 5.74 11.70
C ARG A 31 11.88 6.60 12.28
N ASN A 32 10.62 6.18 12.19
CA ASN A 32 9.49 6.88 12.78
C ASN A 32 8.41 5.85 13.16
N ARG A 33 8.45 5.45 14.44
CA ARG A 33 7.57 4.41 15.00
C ARG A 33 6.10 4.82 15.06
N ASN A 34 5.79 6.10 14.81
CA ASN A 34 4.43 6.61 14.82
C ASN A 34 3.77 6.57 13.43
N LEU A 35 4.50 6.15 12.39
CA LEU A 35 3.97 6.08 11.03
C LEU A 35 3.54 4.67 10.65
N TRP A 36 2.28 4.57 10.28
CA TRP A 36 1.70 3.36 9.73
C TRP A 36 1.97 3.32 8.23
N ILE A 37 2.48 2.18 7.75
CA ILE A 37 2.92 2.07 6.36
C ILE A 37 2.03 1.08 5.61
N LEU A 38 1.65 1.46 4.39
CA LEU A 38 1.05 0.59 3.39
C LEU A 38 2.03 0.48 2.21
N ARG A 39 2.57 -0.72 1.97
CA ARG A 39 3.51 -0.96 0.87
C ARG A 39 2.81 -1.60 -0.31
N PHE A 40 3.09 -1.09 -1.49
CA PHE A 40 2.53 -1.58 -2.75
C PHE A 40 3.61 -2.26 -3.55
N TYR A 41 3.28 -3.45 -4.06
CA TYR A 41 4.20 -4.28 -4.82
C TYR A 41 3.60 -4.59 -6.18
N GLY A 42 4.48 -4.67 -7.18
CA GLY A 42 4.22 -5.10 -8.54
C GLY A 42 5.18 -6.21 -8.94
N ARG A 43 5.20 -6.55 -10.23
CA ARG A 43 6.20 -7.43 -10.83
C ARG A 43 7.12 -6.64 -11.74
N ASP A 44 8.40 -7.00 -11.76
CA ASP A 44 9.34 -6.52 -12.77
C ASP A 44 9.33 -7.40 -14.03
N GLU A 45 10.25 -7.12 -14.96
CA GLU A 45 10.39 -7.84 -16.24
C GLU A 45 10.73 -9.33 -16.05
N HIS A 46 11.32 -9.69 -14.91
CA HIS A 46 11.67 -11.06 -14.55
C HIS A 46 10.61 -11.74 -13.65
N GLN A 47 9.40 -11.17 -13.56
CA GLN A 47 8.31 -11.62 -12.68
C GLN A 47 8.64 -11.57 -11.18
N ASN A 48 9.70 -10.89 -10.76
CA ASN A 48 10.05 -10.74 -9.35
C ASN A 48 9.24 -9.62 -8.69
N GLU A 49 8.95 -9.81 -7.40
CA GLU A 49 8.24 -8.82 -6.60
C GLU A 49 9.07 -7.55 -6.43
N LYS A 50 8.54 -6.40 -6.85
CA LYS A 50 9.19 -5.09 -6.73
C LYS A 50 8.30 -4.08 -6.03
N VAL A 51 8.87 -3.26 -5.16
CA VAL A 51 8.16 -2.15 -4.50
C VAL A 51 7.81 -1.08 -5.52
N LEU A 52 6.51 -0.79 -5.67
CA LEU A 52 6.01 0.31 -6.50
C LEU A 52 5.96 1.63 -5.73
N GLY A 53 5.72 1.56 -4.42
CA GLY A 53 5.60 2.73 -3.57
C GLY A 53 5.21 2.37 -2.14
N SER A 54 5.30 3.36 -1.26
CA SER A 54 4.84 3.28 0.13
C SER A 54 3.96 4.47 0.42
N TRP A 55 2.83 4.23 1.07
CA TRP A 55 2.00 5.27 1.67
C TRP A 55 2.18 5.27 3.17
N PHE A 56 2.23 6.47 3.73
CA PHE A 56 2.46 6.73 5.14
C PHE A 56 1.24 7.40 5.74
N TYR A 57 0.94 7.03 6.98
CA TYR A 57 -0.23 7.49 7.71
C TYR A 57 0.10 7.73 9.16
N THR A 58 -0.53 8.75 9.74
CA THR A 58 -0.41 9.04 11.18
C THR A 58 -1.19 8.07 12.06
N THR A 59 -2.19 7.37 11.52
CA THR A 59 -3.01 6.40 12.28
C THR A 59 -3.28 5.13 11.49
N ASP A 60 -3.42 4.00 12.19
CA ASP A 60 -3.80 2.72 11.59
C ASP A 60 -5.20 2.78 10.97
N ARG A 61 -6.11 3.57 11.56
CA ARG A 61 -7.46 3.77 11.04
C ARG A 61 -7.43 4.33 9.62
N LYS A 62 -6.67 5.40 9.38
CA LYS A 62 -6.51 5.99 8.04
C LYS A 62 -5.94 4.97 7.04
N ARG A 63 -4.90 4.25 7.44
CA ARG A 63 -4.27 3.20 6.62
C ARG A 63 -5.26 2.12 6.20
N LYS A 64 -6.02 1.57 7.16
CA LYS A 64 -7.00 0.52 6.90
C LYS A 64 -8.12 1.00 6.01
N ASP A 65 -8.61 2.21 6.23
CA ASP A 65 -9.70 2.79 5.45
C ASP A 65 -9.31 2.99 3.97
N ASP A 66 -8.08 3.50 3.71
CA ASP A 66 -7.53 3.55 2.35
C ASP A 66 -7.33 2.14 1.76
N LEU A 67 -6.81 1.19 2.53
CA LEU A 67 -6.65 -0.20 2.08
C LEU A 67 -7.99 -0.78 1.63
N TYR A 68 -9.05 -0.65 2.43
CA TYR A 68 -10.38 -1.12 2.06
C TYR A 68 -10.92 -0.42 0.80
N GLY A 69 -10.68 0.89 0.66
CA GLY A 69 -11.03 1.63 -0.55
C GLY A 69 -10.28 1.09 -1.78
N ILE A 70 -8.98 0.86 -1.67
CA ILE A 70 -8.13 0.32 -2.75
C ILE A 70 -8.57 -1.09 -3.13
N MET A 71 -8.86 -1.95 -2.16
CA MET A 71 -9.29 -3.33 -2.42
C MET A 71 -10.59 -3.40 -3.24
N LYS A 72 -11.48 -2.41 -3.10
CA LYS A 72 -12.69 -2.31 -3.95
C LYS A 72 -12.40 -1.87 -5.39
N LEU A 73 -11.24 -1.24 -5.63
CA LEU A 73 -10.85 -0.67 -6.92
C LEU A 73 -9.92 -1.58 -7.73
N ILE A 74 -9.36 -2.63 -7.11
CA ILE A 74 -8.50 -3.60 -7.78
C ILE A 74 -9.39 -4.78 -8.27
N PRO A 75 -9.33 -5.14 -9.56
CA PRO A 75 -10.06 -6.29 -10.08
C PRO A 75 -9.69 -7.57 -9.33
N LYS A 76 -10.68 -8.42 -9.03
CA LYS A 76 -10.45 -9.69 -8.31
C LYS A 76 -9.53 -10.66 -9.07
N ASP A 77 -9.37 -10.47 -10.37
CA ASP A 77 -8.53 -11.31 -11.24
C ASP A 77 -7.03 -10.96 -11.12
N ASN A 78 -6.71 -9.77 -10.60
CA ASN A 78 -5.35 -9.52 -10.12
C ASN A 78 -5.26 -10.28 -8.80
N ASN A 79 -4.51 -11.39 -8.77
CA ASN A 79 -4.17 -12.22 -7.59
C ASN A 79 -3.57 -11.39 -6.43
N LEU A 80 -4.39 -10.51 -5.85
CA LEU A 80 -3.99 -9.48 -4.91
C LEU A 80 -3.78 -10.14 -3.57
N SER A 81 -2.52 -10.30 -3.21
CA SER A 81 -2.17 -10.75 -1.87
C SER A 81 -2.16 -9.56 -0.91
N VAL A 82 -3.02 -9.58 0.11
CA VAL A 82 -2.97 -8.62 1.23
C VAL A 82 -2.34 -9.34 2.42
N ILE A 83 -1.12 -8.93 2.79
CA ILE A 83 -0.40 -9.53 3.91
C ILE A 83 -0.48 -8.59 5.11
N GLY A 84 -1.01 -9.11 6.23
CA GLY A 84 -1.03 -8.43 7.51
C GLY A 84 0.37 -8.16 8.07
N PRO A 85 0.48 -7.41 9.18
CA PRO A 85 1.76 -7.25 9.85
C PRO A 85 2.25 -8.63 10.31
N THR A 86 3.39 -9.08 9.77
CA THR A 86 4.16 -10.18 10.34
C THR A 86 4.76 -9.66 11.64
N CYS A 87 4.29 -10.19 12.76
CA CYS A 87 4.79 -9.96 14.12
C CYS A 87 6.29 -10.22 14.21
#